data_AF-A0A6N7R582-F1
#
_entry.id   AF-A0A6N7R582-F1
#
_cell.length_a   1.000
_cell.length_b   1.000
_cell.length_c   1.000
_cell.angle_alpha   90.00
_cell.angle_beta   90.00
_cell.angle_gamma   90.00
#
_symmetry.space_group_name_H-M   'P 1'
#
loop_
_entity.id
_entity.type
_entity.pdbx_description
1 polymer ?
#
loop_
_entity_poly.entity_id
_entity_poly.type
_entity_poly.pdbx_seq_one_letter_code
_entity_poly.pdbx_strand_id
1 'polypeptide(L)'
;MSNWKVSIKEVNDFDQEIKRETTSIKEALHKVQRNIDEIINMQQFQGEVADAAKEYFQVLHETLLQALIGVFEQLEANITKHLQAYSDEVDSSSHAIIQANYLESEEHDILDTYRQLEHVQRDVERIIDSVSDLTTAQSPSTYHPLESKENSIRVMSKLSRKLSSYSLGS
;
A
#
# COMPACT_ATOMS: atom_id res chain seq x y z
N MET A 1 -20.50 -6.16 -2.86
CA MET A 1 -20.25 -4.73 -2.61
C MET A 1 -18.77 -4.60 -2.30
N SER A 2 -18.03 -3.79 -3.06
CA SER A 2 -16.55 -3.85 -3.09
C SER A 2 -15.97 -2.59 -2.46
N ASN A 3 -15.33 -2.73 -1.31
CA ASN A 3 -14.47 -1.69 -0.72
C ASN A 3 -13.08 -1.79 -1.36
N TRP A 4 -12.49 -0.65 -1.71
CA TRP A 4 -11.24 -0.58 -2.48
C TRP A 4 -10.08 -0.29 -1.51
N LYS A 5 -9.08 -1.20 -1.44
CA LYS A 5 -7.91 -1.12 -0.55
C LYS A 5 -6.60 -1.18 -1.36
N VAL A 6 -5.50 -0.66 -0.81
CA VAL A 6 -4.15 -0.82 -1.37
C VAL A 6 -3.85 -2.32 -1.50
N SER A 7 -3.17 -2.76 -2.57
CA SER A 7 -2.92 -4.17 -2.83
C SER A 7 -2.08 -4.82 -1.72
N ILE A 8 -2.76 -5.46 -0.77
CA ILE A 8 -2.18 -6.24 0.34
C ILE A 8 -1.40 -7.46 -0.17
N LYS A 9 -1.62 -7.86 -1.42
CA LYS A 9 -1.05 -9.07 -2.00
C LYS A 9 0.47 -8.97 -2.09
N GLU A 10 1.01 -7.91 -2.69
CA GLU A 10 2.46 -7.71 -2.81
C GLU A 10 3.15 -7.65 -1.44
N VAL A 11 2.47 -7.02 -0.47
CA VAL A 11 2.94 -6.85 0.90
C VAL A 11 2.96 -8.19 1.66
N ASN A 12 1.92 -9.00 1.48
CA ASN A 12 1.82 -10.34 2.08
C ASN A 12 2.77 -11.33 1.38
N ASP A 13 2.95 -11.22 0.07
CA ASP A 13 3.91 -12.02 -0.69
C ASP A 13 5.35 -11.72 -0.22
N PHE A 14 5.67 -10.44 0.04
CA PHE A 14 6.95 -10.04 0.62
C PHE A 14 7.15 -10.60 2.04
N ASP A 15 6.13 -10.59 2.90
CA ASP A 15 6.19 -11.21 4.23
C ASP A 15 6.49 -12.72 4.16
N GLN A 16 5.80 -13.42 3.27
CA GLN A 16 6.01 -14.85 3.05
C GLN A 16 7.41 -15.13 2.52
N GLU A 17 7.91 -14.32 1.61
CA GLU A 17 9.27 -14.44 1.08
C GLU A 17 10.31 -14.24 2.19
N ILE A 18 10.19 -13.19 3.00
CA ILE A 18 11.10 -12.92 4.12
C ILE A 18 11.09 -14.07 5.15
N LYS A 19 9.91 -14.60 5.49
CA LYS A 19 9.79 -15.76 6.39
C LYS A 19 10.48 -17.01 5.83
N ARG A 20 10.32 -17.27 4.53
CA ARG A 20 10.95 -18.39 3.84
C ARG A 20 12.48 -18.26 3.86
N GLU A 21 13.00 -17.10 3.46
CA GLU A 21 14.45 -16.86 3.43
C GLU A 21 15.05 -16.89 4.83
N THR A 22 14.38 -16.29 5.81
CA THR A 22 14.82 -16.31 7.22
C THR A 22 14.85 -17.74 7.77
N THR A 23 13.85 -18.56 7.47
CA THR A 23 13.83 -19.98 7.86
C THR A 23 15.00 -20.74 7.23
N SER A 24 15.22 -20.58 5.92
CA SER A 24 16.33 -21.19 5.19
C SER A 24 17.70 -20.82 5.79
N ILE A 25 17.89 -19.54 6.10
CA ILE A 25 19.13 -19.05 6.72
C ILE A 25 19.31 -19.65 8.13
N LYS A 26 18.26 -19.67 8.97
CA LYS A 26 18.31 -20.28 10.31
C LYS A 26 18.68 -21.76 10.23
N GLU A 27 18.08 -22.51 9.31
CA GLU A 27 18.42 -23.93 9.08
C GLU A 27 19.89 -24.12 8.68
N ALA A 28 20.41 -23.27 7.80
CA ALA A 28 21.81 -23.31 7.40
C ALA A 28 22.75 -23.01 8.57
N LEU A 29 22.44 -21.99 9.39
CA LEU A 29 23.22 -21.65 10.58
C LEU A 29 23.19 -22.77 11.63
N HIS A 30 22.03 -23.38 11.88
CA HIS A 30 21.92 -24.56 12.76
C HIS A 30 22.69 -25.78 12.23
N LYS A 31 22.83 -25.93 10.91
CA LYS A 31 23.69 -26.97 10.34
C LYS A 31 25.17 -26.70 10.62
N VAL A 32 25.62 -25.45 10.48
CA VAL A 32 27.00 -25.06 10.82
C VAL A 32 27.27 -25.28 12.32
N GLN A 33 26.32 -24.89 13.17
CA GLN A 33 26.41 -25.11 14.62
C GLN A 33 26.59 -26.59 14.95
N ARG A 34 25.75 -27.47 14.38
CA ARG A 34 25.88 -28.93 14.58
C ARG A 34 27.23 -29.47 14.12
N ASN A 35 27.76 -29.00 13.00
CA ASN A 35 29.08 -29.43 12.52
C ASN A 35 30.19 -28.99 13.49
N ILE A 36 30.07 -27.80 14.10
CA ILE A 36 30.98 -27.33 15.13
C ILE A 36 30.88 -28.20 16.37
N ASP A 37 29.66 -28.51 16.83
CA ASP A 37 29.41 -29.39 17.96
C ASP A 37 30.07 -30.78 17.74
N GLU A 38 29.97 -31.32 16.52
CA GLU A 38 30.62 -32.59 16.15
C GLU A 38 32.16 -32.51 16.28
N ILE A 39 32.78 -31.41 15.85
CA ILE A 39 34.24 -31.19 15.96
C ILE A 39 34.65 -31.08 17.43
N ILE A 40 33.91 -30.30 18.23
CA ILE A 40 34.17 -30.12 19.66
C ILE A 40 34.12 -31.46 20.39
N ASN A 41 33.11 -32.28 20.10
CA ASN A 41 32.90 -33.57 20.73
C ASN A 41 33.74 -34.72 20.12
N MET A 42 34.58 -34.43 19.12
CA MET A 42 35.34 -35.44 18.42
C MET A 42 36.50 -35.96 19.27
N GLN A 43 36.40 -37.21 19.75
CA GLN A 43 37.41 -37.81 20.65
C GLN A 43 38.76 -38.06 19.97
N GLN A 44 38.77 -38.35 18.66
CA GLN A 44 40.02 -38.56 17.90
C GLN A 44 40.80 -37.27 17.62
N PHE A 45 40.15 -36.10 17.77
CA PHE A 45 40.77 -34.79 17.62
C PHE A 45 41.23 -34.30 19.00
N GLN A 46 42.50 -34.53 19.32
CA GLN A 46 43.06 -34.36 20.66
C GLN A 46 44.51 -33.85 20.62
N GLY A 47 44.98 -33.30 21.75
CA GLY A 47 46.27 -32.65 21.90
C GLY A 47 46.12 -31.14 22.07
N GLU A 48 47.15 -30.47 22.59
CA GLU A 48 47.07 -29.06 23.03
C GLU A 48 46.55 -28.10 21.95
N VAL A 49 46.97 -28.29 20.69
CA VAL A 49 46.47 -27.50 19.54
C VAL A 49 45.01 -27.81 19.22
N ALA A 50 44.59 -29.08 19.33
CA ALA A 50 43.22 -29.49 19.09
C ALA A 50 42.28 -28.94 20.17
N ASP A 51 42.70 -28.98 21.43
CA ASP A 51 41.93 -28.43 22.55
C ASP A 51 41.75 -26.91 22.41
N ALA A 52 42.81 -26.18 22.03
CA ALA A 52 42.71 -24.75 21.74
C ALA A 52 41.78 -24.44 20.55
N ALA A 53 41.79 -25.28 19.51
CA ALA A 53 40.87 -25.12 18.37
C ALA A 53 39.41 -25.35 18.78
N LYS A 54 39.13 -26.38 19.61
CA LYS A 54 37.79 -26.65 20.14
C LYS A 54 37.28 -25.48 20.99
N GLU A 55 38.13 -24.94 21.86
CA GLU A 55 37.79 -23.76 22.66
C GLU A 55 37.49 -22.53 21.78
N TYR A 56 38.28 -22.30 20.73
CA TYR A 56 38.04 -21.22 19.78
C TYR A 56 36.70 -21.37 19.03
N PHE A 57 36.36 -22.60 18.60
CA PHE A 57 35.06 -22.86 17.98
C PHE A 57 33.90 -22.61 18.94
N GLN A 58 34.02 -23.07 20.18
CA GLN A 58 32.99 -22.92 21.20
C GLN A 58 32.79 -21.46 21.62
N VAL A 59 33.87 -20.72 21.87
CA VAL A 59 33.76 -19.34 22.37
C VAL A 59 33.40 -18.37 21.26
N LEU A 60 34.09 -18.42 20.13
CA LEU A 60 33.90 -17.42 19.07
C LEU A 60 32.78 -17.82 18.11
N HIS A 61 32.85 -19.01 17.52
CA HIS A 61 31.98 -19.37 16.40
C HIS A 61 30.55 -19.67 16.86
N GLU A 62 30.33 -20.38 17.98
CA GLU A 62 28.98 -20.57 18.51
C GLU A 62 28.33 -19.24 18.91
N THR A 63 29.07 -18.36 19.59
CA THR A 63 28.57 -17.02 19.97
C THR A 63 28.18 -16.20 18.74
N LEU A 64 29.00 -16.20 17.69
CA LEU A 64 28.70 -15.52 16.42
C LEU A 64 27.47 -16.12 15.73
N LEU A 65 27.34 -17.44 15.70
CA LEU A 65 26.18 -18.12 15.11
C LEU A 65 24.89 -17.78 15.86
N GLN A 66 24.92 -17.81 17.19
CA GLN A 66 23.77 -17.42 18.02
C GLN A 66 23.37 -15.95 17.80
N ALA A 67 24.36 -15.05 17.72
CA ALA A 67 24.09 -13.65 17.41
C ALA A 67 23.44 -13.46 16.03
N LEU A 68 23.93 -14.17 15.01
CA LEU A 68 23.35 -14.13 13.67
C LEU A 68 21.90 -14.66 13.66
N ILE A 69 21.64 -15.79 14.33
CA ILE A 69 20.28 -16.34 14.46
C ILE A 69 19.35 -15.29 15.10
N GLY A 70 19.77 -14.68 16.21
CA GLY A 70 18.98 -13.66 16.90
C GLY A 70 18.68 -12.42 16.03
N VAL A 71 19.64 -11.98 15.21
CA VAL A 71 19.41 -10.88 14.26
C VAL A 71 18.32 -11.22 13.24
N PHE A 72 18.34 -12.43 12.70
CA PHE A 72 17.32 -12.86 11.72
C PHE A 72 15.93 -13.02 12.37
N GLU A 73 15.85 -13.54 13.59
CA GLU A 73 14.59 -13.61 14.35
C GLU A 73 14.03 -12.21 14.64
N GLN A 74 14.89 -11.27 15.00
CA GLN A 74 14.47 -9.90 15.29
C GLN A 74 14.03 -9.15 14.03
N LEU A 75 14.67 -9.42 12.88
CA LEU A 75 14.26 -8.89 11.59
C LEU A 75 12.86 -9.41 11.20
N GLU A 76 12.64 -10.72 11.30
CA GLU A 76 11.34 -11.38 11.03
C GLU A 76 10.22 -10.79 11.90
N ALA A 77 10.48 -10.63 13.21
CA ALA A 77 9.54 -10.06 14.16
C ALA A 77 9.21 -8.59 13.85
N ASN A 78 10.21 -7.78 13.52
CA ASN A 78 10.02 -6.37 13.20
C ASN A 78 9.20 -6.18 11.92
N ILE A 79 9.48 -6.95 10.87
CA ILE A 79 8.72 -6.88 9.61
C ILE A 79 7.27 -7.28 9.86
N THR A 80 7.05 -8.41 10.54
CA THR A 80 5.69 -8.88 10.89
C THR A 80 4.92 -7.80 11.69
N LYS A 81 5.58 -7.16 12.66
CA LYS A 81 4.98 -6.08 13.47
C LYS A 81 4.60 -4.87 12.62
N HIS A 82 5.47 -4.41 11.74
CA HIS A 82 5.19 -3.26 10.88
C HIS A 82 4.05 -3.53 9.90
N LEU A 83 3.96 -4.75 9.38
CA LEU A 83 2.85 -5.16 8.52
C LEU A 83 1.52 -5.17 9.26
N GLN A 84 1.52 -5.69 10.49
CA GLN A 84 0.33 -5.69 11.31
C GLN A 84 -0.10 -4.26 11.69
N ALA A 85 0.85 -3.41 12.08
CA ALA A 85 0.58 -1.99 12.34
C ALA A 85 0.02 -1.28 11.10
N TYR A 86 0.54 -1.56 9.90
CA TYR A 86 -0.01 -1.02 8.66
C TYR A 86 -1.46 -1.46 8.43
N SER A 87 -1.74 -2.75 8.62
CA SER A 87 -3.11 -3.28 8.46
C SER A 87 -4.07 -2.64 9.48
N ASP A 88 -3.64 -2.51 10.73
CA ASP A 88 -4.45 -2.00 11.82
C ASP A 88 -4.65 -0.48 11.74
N GLU A 89 -3.64 0.30 11.34
CA GLU A 89 -3.71 1.76 11.35
C GLU A 89 -4.14 2.36 10.01
N VAL A 90 -3.74 1.75 8.90
CA VAL A 90 -3.98 2.28 7.55
C VAL A 90 -5.16 1.56 6.90
N ASP A 91 -5.15 0.23 6.80
CA ASP A 91 -6.21 -0.51 6.09
C ASP A 91 -7.54 -0.58 6.84
N SER A 92 -7.52 -0.46 8.18
CA SER A 92 -8.73 -0.42 8.99
C SER A 92 -9.32 0.99 9.09
N SER A 93 -8.54 2.01 8.74
CA SER A 93 -8.98 3.41 8.82
C SER A 93 -10.09 3.69 7.82
N SER A 94 -11.21 4.21 8.32
CA SER A 94 -12.31 4.70 7.49
C SER A 94 -11.89 5.81 6.53
N HIS A 95 -10.78 6.51 6.82
CA HIS A 95 -10.22 7.55 5.95
C HIS A 95 -9.41 6.99 4.77
N ALA A 96 -9.03 5.71 4.81
CA ALA A 96 -8.34 5.03 3.72
C ALA A 96 -9.31 4.28 2.78
N ILE A 97 -10.60 4.22 3.11
CA ILE A 97 -11.63 3.52 2.33
C ILE A 97 -12.40 4.53 1.49
N ILE A 98 -12.25 4.44 0.17
CA ILE A 98 -13.09 5.19 -0.77
C ILE A 98 -14.30 4.31 -1.12
N GLN A 99 -15.49 4.76 -0.73
CA GLN A 99 -16.73 4.02 -1.02
C GLN A 99 -17.21 4.34 -2.44
N ALA A 100 -17.37 3.33 -3.29
CA ALA A 100 -17.75 3.53 -4.70
C ALA A 100 -19.13 4.20 -4.85
N ASN A 101 -20.08 3.85 -3.98
CA ASN A 101 -21.41 4.47 -3.94
C ASN A 101 -21.35 5.96 -3.59
N TYR A 102 -20.41 6.38 -2.73
CA TYR A 102 -20.19 7.80 -2.43
C TYR A 102 -19.68 8.53 -3.66
N LEU A 103 -18.74 7.95 -4.42
CA LEU A 103 -18.28 8.56 -5.66
C LEU A 103 -19.36 8.64 -6.73
N GLU A 104 -20.17 7.59 -6.85
CA GLU A 104 -21.29 7.56 -7.79
C GLU A 104 -22.37 8.60 -7.43
N SER A 105 -22.65 8.78 -6.13
CA SER A 105 -23.59 9.82 -5.69
C SER A 105 -23.05 11.23 -5.98
N GLU A 106 -21.78 11.49 -5.66
CA GLU A 106 -21.14 12.79 -5.94
C GLU A 106 -21.09 13.08 -7.45
N GLU A 107 -20.82 12.08 -8.29
CA GLU A 107 -20.88 12.23 -9.75
C GLU A 107 -22.29 12.60 -10.22
N HIS A 108 -23.32 11.93 -9.69
CA HIS A 108 -24.70 12.26 -10.03
C HIS A 108 -25.07 13.69 -9.61
N ASP A 109 -24.75 14.10 -8.39
CA ASP A 109 -25.09 15.42 -7.85
C ASP A 109 -24.40 16.54 -8.63
N ILE A 110 -23.14 16.35 -9.01
CA ILE A 110 -22.40 17.27 -9.87
C ILE A 110 -23.08 17.40 -11.24
N LEU A 111 -23.41 16.27 -11.88
CA LEU A 111 -24.05 16.29 -13.20
C LEU A 111 -25.44 16.92 -13.16
N ASP A 112 -26.22 16.67 -12.11
CA ASP A 112 -27.54 17.27 -11.95
C ASP A 112 -27.46 18.77 -11.75
N THR A 113 -26.53 19.23 -10.89
CA THR A 113 -26.27 20.66 -10.69
C THR A 113 -25.93 21.38 -12.00
N TYR A 114 -25.08 20.78 -12.84
CA TYR A 114 -24.78 21.36 -14.15
C TYR A 114 -25.97 21.38 -15.10
N ARG A 115 -26.84 20.36 -15.08
CA ARG A 115 -28.09 20.38 -15.88
C ARG A 115 -29.01 21.50 -15.42
N GLN A 116 -29.19 21.67 -14.11
CA GLN A 116 -29.99 22.77 -13.56
C GLN A 116 -29.43 24.13 -13.98
N LEU A 117 -28.10 24.29 -13.95
CA LEU A 117 -27.44 25.52 -14.39
C LEU A 117 -27.64 25.79 -15.90
N GLU A 118 -27.56 24.76 -16.75
CA GLU A 118 -27.88 24.88 -18.18
C GLU A 118 -29.36 25.27 -18.43
N HIS A 119 -30.28 24.79 -17.58
CA HIS A 119 -31.69 25.24 -17.63
C HIS A 119 -31.82 26.72 -17.28
N VAL A 120 -31.25 27.15 -16.16
CA VAL A 120 -31.27 28.56 -15.74
C VAL A 120 -30.66 29.46 -16.80
N GLN A 121 -29.54 29.06 -17.39
CA GLN A 121 -28.88 29.82 -18.45
C GLN A 121 -29.78 30.02 -19.68
N ARG A 122 -30.44 28.96 -20.15
CA ARG A 122 -31.38 29.06 -21.28
C ARG A 122 -32.57 29.96 -20.97
N ASP A 123 -33.03 29.95 -19.73
CA ASP A 123 -34.10 30.85 -19.30
C ASP A 123 -33.64 32.30 -19.26
N VAL A 124 -32.42 32.58 -18.79
CA VAL A 124 -31.81 33.93 -18.85
C VAL A 124 -31.67 34.41 -20.29
N GLU A 125 -31.14 33.58 -21.19
CA GLU A 125 -31.03 33.89 -22.62
C GLU A 125 -32.39 34.24 -23.22
N ARG A 126 -33.42 33.42 -22.97
CA ARG A 126 -34.78 33.67 -23.46
C ARG A 126 -35.36 34.99 -22.92
N ILE A 127 -35.13 35.29 -21.64
CA ILE A 127 -35.59 36.55 -21.04
C ILE A 127 -34.90 37.75 -21.70
N ILE A 128 -33.57 37.72 -21.83
CA ILE A 128 -32.79 38.79 -22.47
C ILE A 128 -33.25 39.00 -23.92
N ASP A 129 -33.43 37.91 -24.68
CA ASP A 129 -33.93 37.97 -26.06
C ASP A 129 -35.31 38.63 -26.13
N SER A 130 -36.20 38.29 -25.19
CA SER A 130 -37.58 38.83 -25.14
C SER A 130 -37.69 40.32 -24.82
N VAL A 131 -36.63 40.94 -24.30
CA VAL A 131 -36.56 42.38 -23.98
C VAL A 131 -35.48 43.11 -24.79
N SER A 132 -34.93 42.47 -25.82
CA SER A 132 -33.80 42.99 -26.61
C SER A 132 -34.10 44.27 -27.37
N ASP A 133 -35.38 44.59 -27.58
CA ASP A 133 -35.87 45.85 -28.15
C ASP A 133 -35.83 47.02 -27.15
N LEU A 134 -35.82 46.71 -25.85
CA LEU A 134 -35.88 47.69 -24.76
C LEU A 134 -34.53 47.88 -24.04
N THR A 135 -33.60 46.93 -24.16
CA THR A 135 -32.32 46.95 -23.44
C THR A 135 -31.17 46.37 -24.25
N THR A 136 -29.95 46.82 -23.94
CA THR A 136 -28.69 46.30 -24.51
C THR A 136 -28.04 45.24 -23.62
N ALA A 137 -28.80 44.64 -22.69
CA ALA A 137 -28.29 43.60 -21.80
C ALA A 137 -27.78 42.40 -22.61
N GLN A 138 -26.68 41.79 -22.15
CA GLN A 138 -26.08 40.61 -22.78
C GLN A 138 -26.10 39.43 -21.82
N SER A 139 -26.27 38.23 -22.37
CA SER A 139 -26.23 37.00 -21.60
C SER A 139 -24.86 36.81 -20.94
N PRO A 140 -24.82 36.34 -19.67
CA PRO A 140 -23.57 36.07 -18.98
C PRO A 140 -22.78 34.94 -19.69
N SER A 141 -21.45 35.03 -19.63
CA SER A 141 -20.56 34.03 -20.23
C SER A 141 -20.73 32.66 -19.56
N THR A 142 -20.72 31.63 -20.39
CA THR A 142 -20.97 30.22 -20.02
C THR A 142 -19.69 29.41 -19.97
N TYR A 143 -18.56 30.06 -20.31
CA TYR A 143 -17.25 29.45 -20.40
C TYR A 143 -16.80 28.84 -19.07
N HIS A 144 -16.88 29.59 -17.97
CA HIS A 144 -16.44 29.12 -16.65
C HIS A 144 -17.28 27.94 -16.11
N PRO A 145 -18.62 27.96 -16.18
CA PRO A 145 -19.43 26.79 -15.86
C PRO A 145 -19.10 25.55 -16.71
N LEU A 146 -18.92 25.71 -18.02
CA LEU A 146 -18.63 24.61 -18.93
C LEU A 146 -17.24 24.01 -18.70
N GLU A 147 -16.24 24.87 -18.50
CA GLU A 147 -14.88 24.47 -18.13
C GLU A 147 -14.87 23.73 -16.79
N SER A 148 -15.63 24.22 -15.80
CA SER A 148 -15.76 23.58 -14.49
C SER A 148 -16.40 22.19 -14.61
N LYS A 149 -17.43 22.04 -15.45
CA LYS A 149 -18.08 20.74 -15.74
C LYS A 149 -17.10 19.73 -16.33
N GLU A 150 -16.37 20.13 -17.36
CA GLU A 150 -15.39 19.28 -18.03
C GLU A 150 -14.25 18.88 -17.07
N ASN A 151 -13.79 19.81 -16.24
CA ASN A 151 -12.80 19.54 -15.20
C ASN A 151 -13.30 18.53 -14.17
N SER A 152 -14.53 18.68 -13.68
CA SER A 152 -15.15 17.73 -12.74
C SER A 152 -15.26 16.33 -13.35
N ILE A 153 -15.77 16.20 -14.58
CA ILE A 153 -15.87 14.92 -15.29
C ILE A 153 -14.48 14.28 -15.47
N ARG A 154 -13.48 15.07 -15.84
CA ARG A 154 -12.11 14.59 -16.00
C ARG A 154 -11.50 14.08 -14.69
N VAL A 155 -11.75 14.77 -13.57
CA VAL A 155 -11.29 14.33 -12.25
C VAL A 155 -11.96 13.02 -11.87
N MET A 156 -13.27 12.89 -12.04
CA MET A 156 -14.04 11.67 -11.71
C MET A 156 -13.60 10.47 -12.57
N SER A 157 -13.40 10.66 -13.87
CA SER A 157 -12.86 9.63 -14.75
C SER A 157 -11.44 9.18 -14.37
N LYS A 158 -10.58 10.11 -13.93
CA LYS A 158 -9.25 9.77 -13.41
C LYS A 158 -9.34 8.97 -12.11
N LEU A 159 -10.22 9.38 -11.20
CA LEU A 159 -10.41 8.73 -9.91
C LEU A 159 -10.92 7.30 -10.10
N SER A 160 -11.96 7.12 -10.92
CA SER A 160 -12.55 5.81 -11.25
C SER A 160 -11.55 4.85 -11.91
N ARG A 161 -10.72 5.33 -12.85
CA ARG A 161 -9.64 4.51 -13.43
C ARG A 161 -8.58 4.10 -12.42
N LYS A 162 -8.15 5.02 -11.56
CA LYS A 162 -7.18 4.70 -10.50
C LYS A 162 -7.75 3.67 -9.54
N LEU A 163 -8.99 3.84 -9.09
CA LEU A 163 -9.67 2.85 -8.24
C LEU A 163 -9.78 1.48 -8.92
N SER A 164 -10.20 1.45 -10.19
CA SER A 164 -10.27 0.22 -10.97
C SER A 164 -8.92 -0.51 -11.04
N SER A 165 -7.83 0.23 -11.24
CA SER A 165 -6.47 -0.33 -11.27
C SER A 165 -6.03 -0.96 -9.95
N TYR A 166 -6.53 -0.46 -8.81
CA TYR A 166 -6.28 -1.08 -7.50
C TYR A 166 -7.03 -2.41 -7.31
N SER A 167 -8.20 -2.62 -7.95
CA SER A 167 -8.93 -3.91 -7.85
C SER A 167 -8.43 -5.01 -8.77
N LEU A 168 -7.75 -4.66 -9.87
CA LEU A 168 -7.20 -5.66 -10.81
C LEU A 168 -5.90 -6.30 -10.28
N GLY A 169 -5.33 -5.75 -9.19
CA GLY A 169 -4.14 -6.26 -8.52
C GLY A 169 -4.39 -7.12 -7.27
N SER A 170 -5.66 -7.31 -6.87
CA SER A 170 -6.08 -8.24 -5.79
C SER A 170 -6.48 -9.59 -6.36
#